data_AF-A0A2J8TR86-F1
#
_entry.id   AF-A0A2J8TR86-F1
#
_cell.length_a   1.000
_cell.length_b   1.000
_cell.length_c   1.000
_cell.angle_alpha   90.00
_cell.angle_beta   90.00
_cell.angle_gamma   90.00
#
_symmetry.space_group_name_H-M   'P 1'
#
loop_
_entity.id
_entity.type
_entity.pdbx_description
1 polymer ?
#
loop_
_entity_poly.entity_id
_entity_poly.type
_entity_poly.pdbx_seq_one_letter_code
_entity_poly.pdbx_strand_id
1 'polypeptide(L)'
;MHGRLKVKTSEEQAEAKRLEREQKLKLYQSATQAVFQKRQAGELDESVLELTSQILGANPDFATLWNCRREVLQQLETQKSPEELAALVKAELGFLESCLRVNPKSYGTWHHRCWLLGRLPEPNWTRELELCARFLEVDERNFHCWDYRRFVATQAAVPPAEELAFTDSLITRNFSNYSSWHYRSCLLPQLHPQPDSGPQGRLPEDVLLKELELVQNAFFTDPNDQSAWFYHRWLLGRADPQDALRCLHVSREEACLTVSFSRPLLVGSRTEILLLMVDDSPLIVEWRTPDGRNRPSHVWLCDLPAASLNDQLPQHTFRVIWTAGDVQKECVLLKGRQEGWCRDSTTDEQLFRCELSVEKSTVLQSELESCKELQELEPENKWCLLTIILLMRALDPLLYEKETLQYFQTLKASRGPHAGSVSG
;
A
#
# COMPACT_ATOMS: atom_id res chain seq x y z
N MET A 1 -10.01 13.88 -19.65
CA MET A 1 -10.08 13.80 -21.13
C MET A 1 -9.11 12.71 -21.57
N HIS A 2 -9.60 11.49 -21.86
CA HIS A 2 -8.77 10.37 -22.30
C HIS A 2 -9.37 9.71 -23.54
N GLY A 3 -8.54 9.11 -24.40
CA GLY A 3 -8.97 8.22 -25.48
C GLY A 3 -9.78 8.84 -26.63
N ARG A 4 -9.82 10.18 -26.77
CA ARG A 4 -10.55 10.82 -27.88
C ARG A 4 -9.80 10.64 -29.20
N LEU A 5 -10.23 9.66 -30.00
CA LEU A 5 -9.77 9.46 -31.37
C LEU A 5 -10.09 10.68 -32.23
N LYS A 6 -9.10 11.17 -32.99
CA LYS A 6 -9.26 12.27 -33.92
C LYS A 6 -9.95 11.75 -35.20
N VAL A 7 -11.27 11.86 -35.25
CA VAL A 7 -12.05 11.48 -36.43
C VAL A 7 -12.03 12.62 -37.44
N LYS A 8 -11.71 12.34 -38.70
CA LYS A 8 -11.91 13.28 -39.82
C LYS A 8 -13.40 13.33 -40.17
N THR A 9 -14.09 14.40 -39.78
CA THR A 9 -15.50 14.67 -40.14
C THR A 9 -15.57 15.67 -41.29
N SER A 10 -16.57 15.55 -42.17
CA SER A 10 -16.87 16.58 -43.18
C SER A 10 -17.31 17.89 -42.50
N GLU A 11 -17.18 19.03 -43.20
CA GLU A 11 -17.58 20.33 -42.68
C GLU A 11 -19.07 20.38 -42.30
N GLU A 12 -19.92 19.76 -43.12
CA GLU A 12 -21.37 19.69 -42.88
C GLU A 12 -21.73 18.88 -41.62
N GLN A 13 -21.03 17.76 -41.37
CA GLN A 13 -21.21 16.97 -40.15
C GLN A 13 -20.63 17.65 -38.91
N ALA A 14 -19.55 18.41 -39.06
CA ALA A 14 -18.97 19.20 -37.98
C ALA A 14 -19.90 20.34 -37.56
N GLU A 15 -20.52 21.01 -38.53
CA GLU A 15 -21.48 22.08 -38.32
C GLU A 15 -22.76 21.58 -37.64
N ALA A 16 -23.34 20.48 -38.12
CA ALA A 16 -24.50 19.85 -37.49
C ALA A 16 -24.22 19.46 -36.02
N LYS A 17 -23.06 18.85 -35.74
CA LYS A 17 -22.63 18.53 -34.37
C LYS A 17 -22.38 19.78 -33.51
N ARG A 18 -21.95 20.89 -34.10
CA ARG A 18 -21.77 22.16 -33.38
C ARG A 18 -23.11 22.71 -32.93
N LEU A 19 -24.08 22.80 -33.83
CA LEU A 19 -25.43 23.28 -33.52
C LEU A 19 -26.12 22.42 -32.45
N GLU A 20 -26.00 21.09 -32.54
CA GLU A 20 -26.52 20.17 -31.53
C GLU A 20 -25.89 20.40 -30.14
N ARG A 21 -24.56 20.61 -30.09
CA ARG A 21 -23.83 20.90 -28.85
C ARG A 21 -24.22 22.25 -28.25
N GLU A 22 -24.43 23.27 -29.08
CA GLU A 22 -24.85 24.59 -28.63
C GLU A 22 -26.26 24.56 -28.02
N GLN A 23 -27.19 23.81 -28.63
CA GLN A 23 -28.53 23.61 -28.06
C GLN A 23 -28.45 22.88 -26.72
N LYS A 24 -27.69 21.79 -26.63
CA LYS A 24 -27.45 21.06 -25.37
C LYS A 24 -26.78 21.94 -24.31
N LEU A 25 -25.82 22.77 -24.70
CA LEU A 25 -25.13 23.69 -23.81
C LEU A 25 -26.07 24.75 -23.22
N LYS A 26 -26.97 25.31 -24.03
CA LYS A 26 -27.98 26.27 -23.55
C LYS A 26 -28.87 25.64 -22.49
N LEU A 27 -29.38 24.43 -22.73
CA LEU A 27 -30.20 23.70 -21.74
C LEU A 27 -29.40 23.42 -20.46
N TYR A 28 -28.16 22.98 -20.60
CA TYR A 28 -27.24 22.74 -19.47
C TYR A 28 -27.02 24.00 -18.62
N GLN A 29 -26.78 25.14 -19.27
CA GLN A 29 -26.57 26.42 -18.59
C GLN A 29 -27.82 26.90 -17.86
N SER A 30 -28.98 26.84 -18.52
CA SER A 30 -30.26 27.25 -17.90
C SER A 30 -30.61 26.38 -16.69
N ALA A 31 -30.47 25.06 -16.81
CA ALA A 31 -30.72 24.13 -15.69
C ALA A 31 -29.73 24.39 -14.52
N THR A 32 -28.45 24.62 -14.83
CA THR A 32 -27.43 24.92 -13.82
C THR A 32 -27.75 26.21 -13.06
N GLN A 33 -28.13 27.28 -13.77
CA GLN A 33 -28.52 28.55 -13.15
C GLN A 33 -29.76 28.38 -12.26
N ALA A 34 -30.77 27.64 -12.72
CA ALA A 34 -31.97 27.37 -11.94
C ALA A 34 -31.66 26.62 -10.63
N VAL A 35 -30.77 25.62 -10.67
CA VAL A 35 -30.33 24.91 -9.45
C VAL A 35 -29.67 25.88 -8.45
N PHE A 36 -28.78 26.76 -8.92
CA PHE A 36 -28.10 27.70 -8.02
C PHE A 36 -29.02 28.77 -7.45
N GLN A 37 -29.99 29.25 -8.23
CA GLN A 37 -31.01 30.19 -7.75
C GLN A 37 -31.87 29.55 -6.66
N LYS A 38 -32.36 28.32 -6.89
CA LYS A 38 -33.14 27.57 -5.89
C LYS A 38 -32.34 27.32 -4.61
N ARG A 39 -31.09 26.88 -4.74
CA ARG A 39 -30.20 26.68 -3.59
C ARG A 39 -29.97 27.98 -2.81
N GLN A 40 -29.79 29.11 -3.51
CA GLN A 40 -29.61 30.42 -2.88
C GLN A 40 -30.87 30.91 -2.17
N ALA A 41 -32.06 30.59 -2.72
CA ALA A 41 -33.35 30.91 -2.12
C ALA A 41 -33.74 29.97 -0.95
N GLY A 42 -32.97 28.90 -0.69
CA GLY A 42 -33.30 27.89 0.32
C GLY A 42 -34.40 26.90 -0.12
N GLU A 43 -34.71 26.84 -1.42
CA GLU A 43 -35.69 25.92 -2.00
C GLU A 43 -35.07 24.53 -2.19
N LEU A 44 -35.01 23.74 -1.12
CA LEU A 44 -34.42 22.40 -1.10
C LEU A 44 -35.51 21.31 -1.23
N ASP A 45 -36.05 21.17 -2.43
CA ASP A 45 -37.14 20.25 -2.78
C ASP A 45 -36.77 19.32 -3.96
N GLU A 46 -37.67 18.39 -4.32
CA GLU A 46 -37.45 17.42 -5.39
C GLU A 46 -37.19 18.05 -6.78
N SER A 47 -37.57 19.32 -7.02
CA SER A 47 -37.26 19.99 -8.29
C SER A 47 -35.76 20.19 -8.47
N VAL A 48 -35.01 20.38 -7.38
CA VAL A 48 -33.53 20.43 -7.42
C VAL A 48 -32.96 19.04 -7.76
N LEU A 49 -33.57 17.95 -7.27
CA LEU A 49 -33.16 16.59 -7.64
C LEU A 49 -33.42 16.32 -9.13
N GLU A 50 -34.54 16.78 -9.68
CA GLU A 50 -34.83 16.63 -11.11
C GLU A 50 -33.82 17.41 -11.95
N LEU A 51 -33.63 18.70 -11.67
CA LEU A 51 -32.70 19.55 -12.43
C LEU A 51 -31.26 19.06 -12.36
N THR A 52 -30.79 18.67 -11.18
CA THR A 52 -29.43 18.13 -11.03
C THR A 52 -29.26 16.78 -11.72
N SER A 53 -30.31 15.96 -11.84
CA SER A 53 -30.23 14.67 -12.53
C SER A 53 -29.98 14.82 -14.04
N GLN A 54 -30.59 15.83 -14.67
CA GLN A 54 -30.37 16.15 -16.09
C GLN A 54 -28.91 16.52 -16.37
N ILE A 55 -28.30 17.24 -15.44
CA ILE A 55 -26.92 17.72 -15.57
C ILE A 55 -25.91 16.61 -15.27
N LEU A 56 -26.07 15.94 -14.13
CA LEU A 56 -25.16 14.90 -13.65
C LEU A 56 -25.26 13.62 -14.49
N GLY A 57 -26.42 13.32 -15.06
CA GLY A 57 -26.58 12.22 -16.02
C GLY A 57 -25.76 12.40 -17.29
N ALA A 58 -25.38 13.64 -17.65
CA ALA A 58 -24.49 13.92 -18.78
C ALA A 58 -23.03 14.17 -18.34
N ASN A 59 -22.84 14.80 -17.19
CA ASN A 59 -21.53 15.11 -16.62
C ASN A 59 -21.52 14.86 -15.11
N PRO A 60 -21.24 13.62 -14.68
CA PRO A 60 -21.25 13.25 -13.27
C PRO A 60 -20.09 13.85 -12.46
N ASP A 61 -19.11 14.48 -13.12
CA ASP A 61 -17.95 15.12 -12.47
C ASP A 61 -18.24 16.56 -12.01
N PHE A 62 -19.46 17.08 -12.19
CA PHE A 62 -19.85 18.38 -11.63
C PHE A 62 -20.13 18.26 -10.12
N ALA A 63 -19.04 18.25 -9.34
CA ALA A 63 -19.05 17.98 -7.90
C ALA A 63 -20.05 18.81 -7.08
N THR A 64 -20.20 20.10 -7.38
CA THR A 64 -21.10 21.00 -6.63
C THR A 64 -22.55 20.50 -6.66
N LEU A 65 -23.00 19.89 -7.75
CA LEU A 65 -24.39 19.42 -7.86
C LEU A 65 -24.64 18.21 -6.98
N TRP A 66 -23.63 17.36 -6.73
CA TRP A 66 -23.75 16.32 -5.70
C TRP A 66 -23.91 16.91 -4.30
N ASN A 67 -23.32 18.09 -4.03
CA ASN A 67 -23.53 18.80 -2.75
C ASN A 67 -24.98 19.29 -2.65
N CYS A 68 -25.52 19.91 -3.71
CA CYS A 68 -26.92 20.33 -3.76
C CYS A 68 -27.87 19.16 -3.52
N ARG A 69 -27.61 18.00 -4.14
CA ARG A 69 -28.41 16.79 -3.90
C ARG A 69 -28.37 16.35 -2.45
N ARG A 70 -27.19 16.34 -1.80
CA ARG A 70 -27.07 15.99 -0.37
C ARG A 70 -27.88 16.93 0.53
N GLU A 71 -27.83 18.23 0.28
CA GLU A 71 -28.63 19.21 1.04
C GLU A 71 -30.13 18.94 0.94
N VAL A 72 -30.62 18.65 -0.27
CA VAL A 72 -32.03 18.33 -0.51
C VAL A 72 -32.41 17.01 0.16
N LEU A 73 -31.61 15.95 -0.01
CA LEU A 73 -31.85 14.65 0.60
C LEU A 73 -31.93 14.76 2.13
N GLN A 74 -31.01 15.51 2.74
CA GLN A 74 -31.00 15.76 4.18
C GLN A 74 -32.25 16.53 4.65
N GLN A 75 -32.75 17.47 3.86
CA GLN A 75 -33.99 18.16 4.19
C GLN A 75 -35.19 17.21 4.10
N LEU A 76 -35.29 16.44 3.01
CA LEU A 76 -36.41 15.52 2.78
C LEU A 76 -36.46 14.36 3.78
N GLU A 77 -35.31 13.92 4.31
CA GLU A 77 -35.22 12.94 5.41
C GLU A 77 -36.00 13.39 6.66
N THR A 78 -36.14 14.70 6.90
CA THR A 78 -36.88 15.23 8.05
C THR A 78 -38.37 15.42 7.81
N GLN A 79 -38.81 15.36 6.54
CA GLN A 79 -40.16 15.72 6.13
C GLN A 79 -41.00 14.52 5.64
N LYS A 80 -40.34 13.50 5.08
CA LYS A 80 -40.99 12.36 4.44
C LYS A 80 -41.17 11.17 5.39
N SER A 81 -42.14 10.31 5.09
CA SER A 81 -42.28 9.05 5.82
C SER A 81 -41.12 8.09 5.49
N PRO A 82 -40.86 7.07 6.32
CA PRO A 82 -39.84 6.06 6.04
C PRO A 82 -40.02 5.35 4.69
N GLU A 83 -41.26 5.09 4.27
CA GLU A 83 -41.57 4.44 2.99
C GLU A 83 -41.24 5.35 1.80
N GLU A 84 -41.58 6.63 1.89
CA GLU A 84 -41.27 7.61 0.86
C GLU A 84 -39.76 7.85 0.75
N LEU A 85 -39.06 7.90 1.90
CA LEU A 85 -37.61 8.01 1.94
C LEU A 85 -36.94 6.78 1.32
N ALA A 86 -37.44 5.57 1.61
CA ALA A 86 -36.92 4.33 1.02
C ALA A 86 -37.08 4.33 -0.52
N ALA A 87 -38.22 4.81 -1.03
CA ALA A 87 -38.41 4.96 -2.48
C ALA A 87 -37.43 5.98 -3.09
N LEU A 88 -37.19 7.09 -2.39
CA LEU A 88 -36.26 8.13 -2.82
C LEU A 88 -34.81 7.61 -2.85
N VAL A 89 -34.38 6.92 -1.80
CA VAL A 89 -33.06 6.27 -1.72
C VAL A 89 -32.88 5.26 -2.86
N LYS A 90 -33.91 4.44 -3.13
CA LYS A 90 -33.87 3.47 -4.24
C LYS A 90 -33.71 4.17 -5.60
N ALA A 91 -34.40 5.29 -5.81
CA ALA A 91 -34.24 6.10 -7.02
C ALA A 91 -32.82 6.70 -7.11
N GLU A 92 -32.29 7.21 -5.99
CA GLU A 92 -30.94 7.79 -5.92
C GLU A 92 -29.86 6.75 -6.23
N LEU A 93 -29.96 5.54 -5.67
CA LEU A 93 -29.02 4.46 -5.95
C LEU A 93 -29.04 4.02 -7.42
N GLY A 94 -30.22 4.03 -8.07
CA GLY A 94 -30.35 3.76 -9.50
C GLY A 94 -29.79 4.88 -10.38
N PHE A 95 -29.98 6.14 -9.96
CA PHE A 95 -29.40 7.30 -10.64
C PHE A 95 -27.87 7.30 -10.56
N LEU A 96 -27.31 7.03 -9.37
CA LEU A 96 -25.88 6.85 -9.15
C LEU A 96 -25.29 5.75 -10.04
N GLU A 97 -25.95 4.60 -10.16
CA GLU A 97 -25.49 3.51 -11.04
C GLU A 97 -25.46 3.96 -12.51
N SER A 98 -26.45 4.75 -12.94
CA SER A 98 -26.50 5.33 -14.28
C SER A 98 -25.34 6.32 -14.52
N CYS A 99 -25.05 7.19 -13.53
CA CYS A 99 -23.91 8.12 -13.57
C CYS A 99 -22.56 7.39 -13.63
N LEU A 100 -22.41 6.30 -12.89
CA LEU A 100 -21.21 5.47 -12.92
C LEU A 100 -21.01 4.77 -14.27
N ARG A 101 -22.08 4.43 -14.99
CA ARG A 101 -21.96 3.92 -16.37
C ARG A 101 -21.50 5.01 -17.35
N VAL A 102 -21.79 6.28 -17.08
CA VAL A 102 -21.30 7.42 -17.89
C VAL A 102 -19.82 7.68 -17.64
N ASN A 103 -19.42 7.73 -16.37
CA ASN A 103 -18.00 7.80 -15.99
C ASN A 103 -17.73 6.91 -14.76
N PRO A 104 -17.19 5.69 -14.97
CA PRO A 104 -16.92 4.76 -13.86
C PRO A 104 -15.76 5.21 -12.96
N LYS A 105 -15.07 6.30 -13.33
CA LYS A 105 -13.94 6.90 -12.61
C LYS A 105 -14.30 8.26 -11.99
N SER A 106 -15.59 8.58 -11.86
CA SER A 106 -16.07 9.79 -11.22
C SER A 106 -15.92 9.70 -9.69
N TYR A 107 -15.00 10.48 -9.12
CA TYR A 107 -14.83 10.58 -7.67
C TYR A 107 -16.11 11.07 -6.97
N GLY A 108 -16.76 12.09 -7.54
CA GLY A 108 -17.95 12.69 -6.94
C GLY A 108 -19.11 11.70 -6.82
N THR A 109 -19.28 10.85 -7.84
CA THR A 109 -20.36 9.85 -7.87
C THR A 109 -20.11 8.71 -6.88
N TRP A 110 -18.89 8.15 -6.85
CA TRP A 110 -18.53 7.13 -5.86
C TRP A 110 -18.66 7.66 -4.43
N HIS A 111 -18.16 8.87 -4.18
CA HIS A 111 -18.25 9.51 -2.87
C HIS A 111 -19.71 9.75 -2.45
N HIS A 112 -20.58 10.22 -3.36
CA HIS A 112 -21.99 10.42 -3.05
C HIS A 112 -22.70 9.11 -2.70
N ARG A 113 -22.35 8.00 -3.37
CA ARG A 113 -22.85 6.67 -3.05
C ARG A 113 -22.42 6.20 -1.66
N CYS A 114 -21.15 6.39 -1.28
CA CYS A 114 -20.67 6.10 0.08
C CYS A 114 -21.41 6.95 1.13
N TRP A 115 -21.57 8.24 0.86
CA TRP A 115 -22.30 9.16 1.75
C TRP A 115 -23.74 8.71 1.98
N LEU A 116 -24.43 8.28 0.91
CA LEU A 116 -25.82 7.83 1.00
C LEU A 116 -25.91 6.57 1.85
N LEU A 117 -25.13 5.53 1.52
CA LEU A 117 -25.15 4.24 2.21
C LEU A 117 -24.73 4.34 3.67
N GLY A 118 -23.74 5.18 3.99
CA GLY A 118 -23.28 5.39 5.37
C GLY A 118 -24.31 6.04 6.30
N ARG A 119 -25.45 6.51 5.77
CA ARG A 119 -26.55 7.11 6.54
C ARG A 119 -27.79 6.22 6.60
N LEU A 120 -27.89 5.19 5.76
CA LEU A 120 -29.07 4.35 5.75
C LEU A 120 -29.09 3.46 7.01
N PRO A 121 -30.26 3.29 7.66
CA PRO A 121 -30.37 2.43 8.83
C PRO A 121 -30.13 0.96 8.48
N GLU A 122 -30.63 0.50 7.32
CA GLU A 122 -30.50 -0.87 6.84
C GLU A 122 -30.09 -0.89 5.36
N PRO A 123 -28.79 -0.74 5.04
CA PRO A 123 -28.29 -0.78 3.67
C PRO A 123 -28.31 -2.22 3.11
N ASN A 124 -28.70 -2.38 1.84
CA ASN A 124 -28.62 -3.67 1.15
C ASN A 124 -27.20 -3.91 0.63
N TRP A 125 -26.33 -4.44 1.48
CA TRP A 125 -24.92 -4.69 1.15
C TRP A 125 -24.70 -5.75 0.06
N THR A 126 -25.58 -6.75 -0.04
CA THR A 126 -25.53 -7.76 -1.11
C THR A 126 -25.60 -7.12 -2.48
N ARG A 127 -26.54 -6.18 -2.68
CA ARG A 127 -26.65 -5.40 -3.92
C ARG A 127 -25.36 -4.65 -4.24
N GLU A 128 -24.71 -4.08 -3.22
CA GLU A 128 -23.50 -3.27 -3.41
C GLU A 128 -22.29 -4.14 -3.76
N LEU A 129 -22.16 -5.34 -3.18
CA LEU A 129 -21.15 -6.32 -3.56
C LEU A 129 -21.37 -6.83 -5.00
N GLU A 130 -22.61 -7.09 -5.40
CA GLU A 130 -22.96 -7.44 -6.78
C GLU A 130 -22.65 -6.30 -7.76
N LEU A 131 -22.92 -5.05 -7.38
CA LEU A 131 -22.55 -3.88 -8.17
C LEU A 131 -21.04 -3.82 -8.36
N CYS A 132 -20.25 -4.03 -7.29
CA CYS A 132 -18.79 -4.09 -7.40
C CYS A 132 -18.34 -5.17 -8.38
N ALA A 133 -18.92 -6.38 -8.29
CA ALA A 133 -18.59 -7.48 -9.21
C ALA A 133 -18.85 -7.08 -10.68
N ARG A 134 -20.02 -6.49 -10.98
CA ARG A 134 -20.34 -6.04 -12.35
C ARG A 134 -19.40 -4.96 -12.86
N PHE A 135 -19.01 -3.98 -12.03
CA PHE A 135 -18.10 -2.92 -12.45
C PHE A 135 -16.67 -3.44 -12.66
N LEU A 136 -16.23 -4.40 -11.84
CA LEU A 136 -14.92 -5.05 -11.99
C LEU A 136 -14.88 -6.08 -13.13
N GLU A 137 -16.03 -6.61 -13.57
CA GLU A 137 -16.13 -7.37 -14.82
C GLU A 137 -15.87 -6.51 -16.06
N VAL A 138 -16.30 -5.25 -16.04
CA VAL A 138 -16.11 -4.32 -17.16
C VAL A 138 -14.72 -3.69 -17.15
N ASP A 139 -14.24 -3.25 -15.99
CA ASP A 139 -12.89 -2.70 -15.79
C ASP A 139 -12.32 -3.22 -14.48
N GLU A 140 -11.63 -4.35 -14.55
CA GLU A 140 -11.03 -5.03 -13.40
C GLU A 140 -9.93 -4.21 -12.71
N ARG A 141 -9.42 -3.17 -13.40
CA ARG A 141 -8.39 -2.25 -12.91
C ARG A 141 -8.99 -0.94 -12.39
N ASN A 142 -10.32 -0.84 -12.29
CA ASN A 142 -10.98 0.34 -11.74
C ASN A 142 -10.74 0.44 -10.22
N PHE A 143 -9.68 1.17 -9.83
CA PHE A 143 -9.33 1.34 -8.42
C PHE A 143 -10.45 1.98 -7.60
N HIS A 144 -11.29 2.85 -8.19
CA HIS A 144 -12.42 3.43 -7.47
C HIS A 144 -13.44 2.37 -7.05
N CYS A 145 -13.68 1.39 -7.92
CA CYS A 145 -14.57 0.28 -7.61
C CYS A 145 -13.96 -0.66 -6.56
N TRP A 146 -12.64 -0.87 -6.60
CA TRP A 146 -11.93 -1.61 -5.56
C TRP A 146 -11.97 -0.90 -4.20
N ASP A 147 -11.76 0.43 -4.17
CA ASP A 147 -11.88 1.26 -2.97
C ASP A 147 -13.31 1.19 -2.42
N TYR A 148 -14.30 1.31 -3.31
CA TYR A 148 -15.71 1.20 -2.95
C TYR A 148 -16.06 -0.19 -2.41
N ARG A 149 -15.54 -1.27 -3.02
CA ARG A 149 -15.73 -2.63 -2.51
C ARG A 149 -15.15 -2.77 -1.10
N ARG A 150 -13.96 -2.25 -0.82
CA ARG A 150 -13.36 -2.27 0.52
C ARG A 150 -14.20 -1.48 1.54
N PHE A 151 -14.77 -0.35 1.13
CA PHE A 151 -15.75 0.38 1.94
C PHE A 151 -16.97 -0.50 2.26
N VAL A 152 -17.59 -1.12 1.25
CA VAL A 152 -18.75 -2.01 1.44
C VAL A 152 -18.41 -3.20 2.35
N ALA A 153 -17.29 -3.88 2.10
CA ALA A 153 -16.82 -5.01 2.89
C ALA A 153 -16.62 -4.63 4.36
N THR A 154 -16.04 -3.45 4.63
CA THR A 154 -15.86 -2.93 5.99
C THR A 154 -17.21 -2.65 6.66
N GLN A 155 -18.13 -1.96 5.97
CA GLN A 155 -19.43 -1.59 6.53
C GLN A 155 -20.35 -2.80 6.77
N ALA A 156 -20.27 -3.81 5.90
CA ALA A 156 -21.03 -5.04 6.00
C ALA A 156 -20.35 -6.11 6.88
N ALA A 157 -19.18 -5.80 7.45
CA ALA A 157 -18.35 -6.73 8.22
C ALA A 157 -18.08 -8.06 7.47
N VAL A 158 -17.84 -7.98 6.16
CA VAL A 158 -17.49 -9.15 5.33
C VAL A 158 -16.16 -9.72 5.83
N PRO A 159 -16.09 -11.02 6.16
CA PRO A 159 -14.85 -11.65 6.60
C PRO A 159 -13.73 -11.50 5.55
N PRO A 160 -12.48 -11.21 5.94
CA PRO A 160 -11.36 -11.11 5.00
C PRO A 160 -11.16 -12.39 4.16
N ALA A 161 -11.59 -13.56 4.65
CA ALA A 161 -11.53 -14.82 3.92
C ALA A 161 -12.49 -14.85 2.71
N GLU A 162 -13.67 -14.23 2.82
CA GLU A 162 -14.60 -14.12 1.69
C GLU A 162 -14.07 -13.14 0.63
N GLU A 163 -13.45 -12.05 1.06
CA GLU A 163 -12.78 -11.12 0.14
C GLU A 163 -11.55 -11.76 -0.53
N LEU A 164 -10.82 -12.63 0.17
CA LEU A 164 -9.73 -13.40 -0.42
C LEU A 164 -10.26 -14.38 -1.48
N ALA A 165 -11.35 -15.10 -1.19
CA ALA A 165 -12.02 -15.98 -2.16
C ALA A 165 -12.53 -15.22 -3.39
N PHE A 166 -12.99 -13.97 -3.21
CA PHE A 166 -13.32 -13.10 -4.33
C PHE A 166 -12.09 -12.82 -5.21
N THR A 167 -10.93 -12.54 -4.63
CA THR A 167 -9.69 -12.37 -5.41
C THR A 167 -9.27 -13.66 -6.13
N ASP A 168 -9.44 -14.84 -5.52
CA ASP A 168 -9.15 -16.13 -6.16
C ASP A 168 -9.97 -16.30 -7.44
N SER A 169 -11.27 -15.99 -7.38
CA SER A 169 -12.17 -16.08 -8.53
C SER A 169 -11.75 -15.15 -9.68
N LEU A 170 -11.26 -13.95 -9.36
CA LEU A 170 -10.81 -12.96 -10.34
C LEU A 170 -9.48 -13.35 -10.98
N ILE A 171 -8.53 -13.85 -10.18
CA ILE A 171 -7.22 -14.29 -10.66
C ILE A 171 -7.36 -15.54 -11.55
N THR A 172 -8.20 -16.49 -11.15
CA THR A 172 -8.49 -17.70 -11.95
C THR A 172 -9.05 -17.34 -13.33
N ARG A 173 -9.86 -16.27 -13.41
CA ARG A 173 -10.39 -15.77 -14.68
C ARG A 173 -9.36 -14.96 -15.47
N ASN A 174 -8.56 -14.15 -14.78
CA ASN A 174 -7.53 -13.32 -15.37
C ASN A 174 -6.36 -13.09 -14.39
N PHE A 175 -5.27 -13.80 -14.63
CA PHE A 175 -4.06 -13.74 -13.82
C PHE A 175 -3.35 -12.37 -13.88
N SER A 176 -3.62 -11.54 -14.90
CA SER A 176 -3.03 -10.20 -15.05
C SER A 176 -3.68 -9.12 -14.19
N ASN A 177 -4.61 -9.49 -13.30
CA ASN A 177 -5.34 -8.55 -12.48
C ASN A 177 -4.49 -8.03 -11.30
N TYR A 178 -3.71 -6.98 -11.56
CA TYR A 178 -2.87 -6.32 -10.55
C TYR A 178 -3.64 -5.91 -9.29
N SER A 179 -4.87 -5.44 -9.44
CA SER A 179 -5.67 -4.98 -8.30
C SER A 179 -6.03 -6.13 -7.36
N SER A 180 -6.32 -7.32 -7.90
CA SER A 180 -6.55 -8.52 -7.09
C SER A 180 -5.31 -8.92 -6.31
N TRP A 181 -4.13 -9.01 -6.97
CA TRP A 181 -2.87 -9.32 -6.29
C TRP A 181 -2.52 -8.31 -5.19
N HIS A 182 -2.71 -7.02 -5.48
CA HIS A 182 -2.53 -5.98 -4.47
C HIS A 182 -3.49 -6.17 -3.29
N TYR A 183 -4.76 -6.48 -3.54
CA TYR A 183 -5.71 -6.68 -2.46
C TYR A 183 -5.37 -7.92 -1.61
N ARG A 184 -4.90 -9.02 -2.22
CA ARG A 184 -4.34 -10.17 -1.48
C ARG A 184 -3.20 -9.76 -0.55
N SER A 185 -2.29 -8.90 -1.01
CA SER A 185 -1.17 -8.42 -0.19
C SER A 185 -1.60 -7.69 1.09
N CYS A 186 -2.83 -7.14 1.10
CA CYS A 186 -3.44 -6.50 2.26
C CYS A 186 -4.28 -7.47 3.10
N LEU A 187 -4.93 -8.46 2.48
CA LEU A 187 -5.84 -9.41 3.15
C LEU A 187 -5.07 -10.52 3.88
N LEU A 188 -4.03 -11.08 3.26
CA LEU A 188 -3.29 -12.22 3.83
C LEU A 188 -2.66 -11.90 5.20
N PRO A 189 -2.03 -10.72 5.44
CA PRO A 189 -1.54 -10.37 6.77
C PRO A 189 -2.64 -10.22 7.83
N GLN A 190 -3.88 -9.87 7.44
CA GLN A 190 -5.01 -9.77 8.37
C GLN A 190 -5.52 -11.16 8.78
N LEU A 191 -5.52 -12.12 7.84
CA LEU A 191 -5.92 -13.51 8.09
C LEU A 191 -4.86 -14.31 8.84
N HIS A 192 -3.59 -13.94 8.63
CA HIS A 192 -2.43 -14.66 9.10
C HIS A 192 -1.44 -13.72 9.80
N PRO A 193 -1.84 -13.10 10.93
CA PRO A 193 -0.96 -12.20 11.66
C PRO A 193 0.28 -12.95 12.16
N GLN A 194 1.46 -12.40 11.92
CA GLN A 194 2.70 -12.99 12.43
C GLN A 194 2.84 -12.71 13.93
N PRO A 195 3.30 -13.71 14.72
CA PRO A 195 3.69 -13.47 16.10
C PRO A 195 5.00 -12.66 16.17
N ASP A 196 5.09 -11.74 17.14
CA ASP A 196 6.23 -10.80 17.32
C ASP A 196 7.60 -11.49 17.49
N SER A 197 7.62 -12.77 17.86
CA SER A 197 8.83 -13.57 18.11
C SER A 197 9.09 -14.66 17.06
N GLY A 198 8.39 -14.64 15.92
CA GLY A 198 8.47 -15.67 14.88
C GLY A 198 9.57 -15.44 13.81
N PRO A 199 9.88 -16.47 12.99
CA PRO A 199 10.82 -16.35 11.88
C PRO A 199 10.41 -15.26 10.88
N GLN A 200 11.41 -14.55 10.36
CA GLN A 200 11.21 -13.36 9.51
C GLN A 200 10.61 -13.73 8.14
N GLY A 201 9.45 -13.16 7.82
CA GLY A 201 8.78 -13.28 6.51
C GLY A 201 7.61 -12.31 6.42
N ARG A 202 6.87 -12.26 5.30
CA ARG A 202 5.62 -11.47 5.24
C ARG A 202 4.38 -12.23 5.69
N LEU A 203 4.42 -13.55 5.56
CA LEU A 203 3.32 -14.47 5.84
C LEU A 203 3.87 -15.69 6.57
N PRO A 204 3.04 -16.44 7.32
CA PRO A 204 3.39 -17.78 7.76
C PRO A 204 3.83 -18.65 6.58
N GLU A 205 4.78 -19.55 6.83
CA GLU A 205 5.45 -20.28 5.77
C GLU A 205 4.50 -21.15 4.95
N ASP A 206 3.56 -21.83 5.60
CA ASP A 206 2.57 -22.68 4.92
C ASP A 206 1.65 -21.89 3.97
N VAL A 207 1.36 -20.62 4.30
CA VAL A 207 0.60 -19.70 3.45
C VAL A 207 1.51 -19.16 2.33
N LEU A 208 2.75 -18.80 2.65
CA LEU A 208 3.72 -18.31 1.68
C LEU A 208 3.96 -19.32 0.56
N LEU A 209 4.14 -20.61 0.89
CA LEU A 209 4.37 -21.65 -0.12
C LEU A 209 3.18 -21.82 -1.07
N LYS A 210 1.95 -21.72 -0.57
CA LYS A 210 0.74 -21.76 -1.41
C LYS A 210 0.64 -20.54 -2.33
N GLU A 211 0.97 -19.35 -1.83
CA GLU A 211 0.97 -18.14 -2.66
C GLU A 211 2.09 -18.15 -3.70
N LEU A 212 3.26 -18.72 -3.38
CA LEU A 212 4.35 -18.93 -4.34
C LEU A 212 3.89 -19.84 -5.49
N GLU A 213 3.28 -20.98 -5.19
CA GLU A 213 2.71 -21.88 -6.21
C GLU A 213 1.63 -21.17 -7.06
N LEU A 214 0.73 -20.41 -6.42
CA LEU A 214 -0.32 -19.66 -7.10
C LEU A 214 0.25 -18.63 -8.08
N VAL A 215 1.22 -17.81 -7.65
CA VAL A 215 1.81 -16.78 -8.50
C VAL A 215 2.73 -17.38 -9.57
N GLN A 216 3.37 -18.51 -9.27
CA GLN A 216 4.17 -19.27 -10.22
C GLN A 216 3.34 -19.69 -11.44
N ASN A 217 2.17 -20.29 -11.19
CA ASN A 217 1.23 -20.66 -12.26
C ASN A 217 0.81 -19.45 -13.10
N ALA A 218 0.63 -18.27 -12.48
CA ALA A 218 0.25 -17.05 -13.18
C ALA A 218 1.33 -16.58 -14.18
N PHE A 219 2.58 -16.40 -13.72
CA PHE A 219 3.63 -15.84 -14.59
C PHE A 219 4.23 -16.86 -15.57
N PHE A 220 4.08 -18.18 -15.36
CA PHE A 220 4.41 -19.16 -16.40
C PHE A 220 3.31 -19.30 -17.45
N THR A 221 2.06 -18.95 -17.12
CA THR A 221 0.95 -18.92 -18.09
C THR A 221 1.03 -17.68 -19.00
N ASP A 222 1.35 -16.51 -18.43
CA ASP A 222 1.62 -15.28 -19.18
C ASP A 222 2.90 -14.59 -18.66
N PRO A 223 4.08 -14.94 -19.20
CA PRO A 223 5.36 -14.35 -18.82
C PRO A 223 5.45 -12.82 -18.98
N ASN A 224 4.61 -12.23 -19.82
CA ASN A 224 4.59 -10.80 -20.07
C ASN A 224 3.78 -10.02 -19.02
N ASP A 225 2.93 -10.70 -18.25
CA ASP A 225 2.17 -10.07 -17.18
C ASP A 225 3.09 -9.66 -16.02
N GLN A 226 3.28 -8.36 -15.86
CA GLN A 226 4.10 -7.81 -14.77
C GLN A 226 3.47 -8.01 -13.39
N SER A 227 2.15 -8.20 -13.29
CA SER A 227 1.46 -8.14 -11.99
C SER A 227 1.82 -9.32 -11.08
N ALA A 228 1.85 -10.53 -11.65
CA ALA A 228 2.32 -11.72 -10.96
C ALA A 228 3.78 -11.58 -10.50
N TRP A 229 4.68 -11.06 -11.35
CA TRP A 229 6.08 -10.84 -10.98
C TRP A 229 6.26 -9.84 -9.83
N PHE A 230 5.50 -8.75 -9.81
CA PHE A 230 5.53 -7.80 -8.70
C PHE A 230 5.00 -8.41 -7.39
N TYR A 231 3.95 -9.23 -7.48
CA TYR A 231 3.41 -9.95 -6.33
C TYR A 231 4.40 -11.00 -5.80
N HIS A 232 5.03 -11.77 -6.68
CA HIS A 232 6.09 -12.72 -6.33
C HIS A 232 7.27 -12.02 -5.65
N ARG A 233 7.72 -10.88 -6.19
CA ARG A 233 8.75 -10.06 -5.53
C ARG A 233 8.32 -9.59 -4.13
N TRP A 234 7.04 -9.28 -3.94
CA TRP A 234 6.50 -8.95 -2.62
C TRP A 234 6.57 -10.17 -1.68
N LEU A 235 6.17 -11.37 -2.12
CA LEU A 235 6.26 -12.62 -1.35
C LEU A 235 7.71 -12.96 -0.94
N LEU A 236 8.69 -12.76 -1.82
CA LEU A 236 10.11 -12.92 -1.52
C LEU A 236 10.68 -11.82 -0.61
N GLY A 237 9.95 -10.70 -0.48
CA GLY A 237 10.35 -9.57 0.33
C GLY A 237 10.32 -9.87 1.82
N ARG A 238 11.00 -9.02 2.60
CA ARG A 238 10.93 -9.04 4.07
C ARG A 238 9.78 -8.20 4.56
N ALA A 239 9.21 -8.55 5.72
CA ALA A 239 8.37 -7.63 6.46
C ALA A 239 9.14 -6.33 6.77
N ASP A 240 8.40 -5.26 7.06
CA ASP A 240 9.02 -3.99 7.41
C ASP A 240 9.92 -4.20 8.65
N PRO A 241 11.18 -3.70 8.62
CA PRO A 241 12.08 -3.88 9.74
C PRO A 241 11.47 -3.24 10.98
N GLN A 242 11.22 -4.05 12.01
CA GLN A 242 10.86 -3.56 13.33
C GLN A 242 12.01 -2.72 13.90
N ASP A 243 11.67 -1.87 14.88
CA ASP A 243 12.64 -1.08 15.61
C ASP A 243 13.62 -2.01 16.30
N ALA A 244 14.88 -1.96 15.91
CA ALA A 244 15.92 -2.77 16.53
C ALA A 244 17.16 -1.92 16.77
N LEU A 245 17.67 -1.97 18.00
CA LEU A 245 19.01 -1.47 18.32
C LEU A 245 20.02 -2.47 17.76
N ARG A 246 20.69 -2.12 16.66
CA ARG A 246 21.67 -2.99 15.98
C ARG A 246 23.03 -2.98 16.64
N CYS A 247 23.43 -1.83 17.15
CA CYS A 247 24.72 -1.65 17.79
C CYS A 247 24.63 -0.62 18.90
N LEU A 248 25.34 -0.91 19.98
CA LEU A 248 25.66 -0.02 21.07
C LEU A 248 27.19 0.00 21.18
N HIS A 249 27.78 1.17 21.17
CA HIS A 249 29.22 1.38 21.26
C HIS A 249 29.54 2.48 22.26
N VAL A 250 30.56 2.28 23.07
CA VAL A 250 31.05 3.24 24.06
C VAL A 250 32.53 3.46 23.82
N SER A 251 32.95 4.72 23.69
CA SER A 251 34.35 5.13 23.61
C SER A 251 34.73 5.93 24.85
N ARG A 252 35.80 5.49 25.51
CA ARG A 252 36.41 6.17 26.65
C ARG A 252 37.18 7.43 26.22
N GLU A 253 37.84 7.38 25.08
CA GLU A 253 38.64 8.49 24.53
C GLU A 253 37.74 9.68 24.15
N GLU A 254 36.64 9.41 23.45
CA GLU A 254 35.68 10.43 23.02
C GLU A 254 34.66 10.78 24.10
N ALA A 255 34.71 10.09 25.26
CA ALA A 255 33.72 10.17 26.32
C ALA A 255 32.26 10.11 25.80
N CYS A 256 31.97 9.14 24.92
CA CYS A 256 30.74 9.12 24.15
C CYS A 256 30.14 7.72 24.04
N LEU A 257 28.81 7.65 24.03
CA LEU A 257 28.04 6.45 23.70
C LEU A 257 27.27 6.67 22.40
N THR A 258 27.39 5.71 21.49
CA THR A 258 26.72 5.71 20.18
C THR A 258 25.80 4.51 20.05
N VAL A 259 24.61 4.74 19.49
CA VAL A 259 23.65 3.69 19.13
C VAL A 259 23.34 3.73 17.64
N SER A 260 23.11 2.56 17.05
CA SER A 260 22.62 2.44 15.68
C SER A 260 21.33 1.63 15.62
N PHE A 261 20.34 2.11 14.88
CA PHE A 261 19.06 1.46 14.64
C PHE A 261 18.98 0.72 13.30
N SER A 262 18.01 -0.18 13.17
CA SER A 262 17.67 -0.90 11.93
C SER A 262 17.09 0.00 10.83
N ARG A 263 16.51 1.14 11.19
CA ARG A 263 15.93 2.15 10.30
C ARG A 263 16.17 3.56 10.85
N PRO A 264 16.00 4.64 10.06
CA PRO A 264 16.08 5.99 10.58
C PRO A 264 14.96 6.26 11.60
N LEU A 265 15.32 6.63 12.82
CA LEU A 265 14.38 6.97 13.90
C LEU A 265 14.60 8.40 14.38
N LEU A 266 13.53 9.01 14.88
CA LEU A 266 13.57 10.28 15.58
C LEU A 266 13.59 10.00 17.09
N VAL A 267 14.63 10.45 17.79
CA VAL A 267 14.73 10.33 19.25
C VAL A 267 14.33 11.65 19.89
N GLY A 268 13.47 11.61 20.91
CA GLY A 268 13.06 12.79 21.68
C GLY A 268 11.62 13.28 21.44
N SER A 269 10.75 12.46 20.83
CA SER A 269 9.30 12.73 20.80
C SER A 269 8.63 12.19 22.08
N ARG A 270 7.35 12.52 22.33
CA ARG A 270 6.64 12.17 23.59
C ARG A 270 6.62 10.67 23.91
N THR A 271 6.78 9.79 22.92
CA THR A 271 6.72 8.33 23.05
C THR A 271 7.98 7.61 22.57
N GLU A 272 8.91 8.33 21.94
CA GLU A 272 10.09 7.79 21.26
C GLU A 272 11.36 8.26 21.97
N ILE A 273 11.66 7.62 23.10
CA ILE A 273 12.73 8.04 24.02
C ILE A 273 13.79 6.94 24.10
N LEU A 274 15.05 7.35 24.14
CA LEU A 274 16.17 6.51 24.48
C LEU A 274 16.55 6.72 25.95
N LEU A 275 16.36 5.69 26.75
CA LEU A 275 16.78 5.68 28.16
C LEU A 275 18.16 5.03 28.26
N LEU A 276 19.05 5.65 29.03
CA LEU A 276 20.37 5.11 29.34
C LEU A 276 20.45 4.73 30.82
N MET A 277 20.85 3.50 31.08
CA MET A 277 21.21 2.99 32.40
C MET A 277 22.70 2.71 32.42
N VAL A 278 23.41 3.26 33.41
CA VAL A 278 24.83 2.97 33.68
C VAL A 278 24.92 2.32 35.04
N ASP A 279 25.51 1.12 35.11
CA ASP A 279 25.60 0.30 36.33
C ASP A 279 24.25 0.17 37.05
N ASP A 280 23.21 -0.17 36.27
CA ASP A 280 21.80 -0.27 36.67
C ASP A 280 21.17 1.00 37.27
N SER A 281 21.86 2.13 37.19
CA SER A 281 21.35 3.44 37.60
C SER A 281 20.98 4.30 36.38
N PRO A 282 19.85 5.03 36.40
CA PRO A 282 19.46 5.86 35.27
C PRO A 282 20.44 7.04 35.11
N LEU A 283 20.93 7.25 33.90
CA LEU A 283 21.77 8.38 33.53
C LEU A 283 21.00 9.27 32.55
N ILE A 284 20.73 10.51 32.97
CA ILE A 284 20.08 11.51 32.11
C ILE A 284 21.13 12.09 31.16
N VAL A 285 20.87 11.95 29.85
CA VAL A 285 21.75 12.40 28.79
C VAL A 285 20.96 13.10 27.68
N GLU A 286 21.63 13.96 26.93
CA GLU A 286 21.09 14.56 25.72
C GLU A 286 21.55 13.75 24.50
N TRP A 287 20.58 13.16 23.80
CA TRP A 287 20.84 12.44 22.56
C TRP A 287 20.86 13.40 21.38
N ARG A 288 21.85 13.23 20.50
CA ARG A 288 21.98 14.00 19.26
C ARG A 288 22.37 13.14 18.07
N THR A 289 22.07 13.62 16.88
CA THR A 289 22.65 13.07 15.64
C THR A 289 24.08 13.57 15.45
N PRO A 290 24.93 12.84 14.70
CA PRO A 290 26.30 13.28 14.40
C PRO A 290 26.39 14.67 13.75
N ASP A 291 25.37 15.06 12.98
CA ASP A 291 25.28 16.37 12.34
C ASP A 291 24.64 17.46 13.22
N GLY A 292 24.23 17.12 14.44
CA GLY A 292 23.60 18.02 15.41
C GLY A 292 22.19 18.51 15.03
N ARG A 293 21.61 18.01 13.93
CA ARG A 293 20.32 18.49 13.41
C ARG A 293 19.11 17.77 14.01
N ASN A 294 19.33 16.62 14.66
CA ASN A 294 18.30 15.80 15.30
C ASN A 294 17.11 15.47 14.39
N ARG A 295 17.43 15.13 13.13
CA ARG A 295 16.48 14.58 12.14
C ARG A 295 16.45 13.05 12.22
N PRO A 296 15.45 12.37 11.62
CA PRO A 296 15.43 10.91 11.57
C PRO A 296 16.78 10.36 11.08
N SER A 297 17.40 9.52 11.92
CA SER A 297 18.76 9.04 11.74
C SER A 297 18.88 7.60 12.22
N HIS A 298 19.75 6.83 11.56
CA HIS A 298 20.13 5.50 12.06
C HIS A 298 21.01 5.62 13.29
N VAL A 299 21.80 6.69 13.40
CA VAL A 299 22.82 6.85 14.43
C VAL A 299 22.48 8.01 15.34
N TRP A 300 22.52 7.73 16.63
CA TRP A 300 22.36 8.70 17.71
C TRP A 300 23.48 8.51 18.72
N LEU A 301 23.90 9.59 19.35
CA LEU A 301 24.97 9.56 20.34
C LEU A 301 24.72 10.55 21.47
N CYS A 302 25.37 10.31 22.59
CA CYS A 302 25.35 11.19 23.75
C CYS A 302 26.73 11.24 24.40
N ASP A 303 26.99 12.31 25.14
CA ASP A 303 28.22 12.46 25.92
C ASP A 303 28.06 11.76 27.27
N LEU A 304 29.11 11.09 27.71
CA LEU A 304 29.19 10.40 28.98
C LEU A 304 30.01 11.22 29.98
N PRO A 305 29.55 11.37 31.23
CA PRO A 305 30.36 12.02 32.26
C PRO A 305 31.56 11.14 32.61
N ALA A 306 32.69 11.77 32.96
CA ALA A 306 33.92 11.06 33.35
C ALA A 306 33.70 10.07 34.51
N ALA A 307 32.70 10.32 35.38
CA ALA A 307 32.30 9.41 36.45
C ALA A 307 31.77 8.06 35.95
N SER A 308 31.18 8.01 34.75
CA SER A 308 30.71 6.77 34.11
C SER A 308 31.81 6.03 33.34
N LEU A 309 33.02 6.60 33.28
CA LEU A 309 34.17 6.10 32.54
C LEU A 309 35.41 6.05 33.45
N ASN A 310 35.21 5.90 34.75
CA ASN A 310 36.32 5.88 35.69
C ASN A 310 36.90 4.47 35.83
N ASP A 311 37.99 4.34 36.60
CA ASP A 311 38.64 3.05 36.89
C ASP A 311 38.44 2.60 38.35
N GLN A 312 37.49 3.21 39.07
CA GLN A 312 37.11 2.86 40.45
C GLN A 312 36.41 1.50 40.50
N LEU A 313 35.60 1.20 39.47
CA LEU A 313 34.98 -0.10 39.27
C LEU A 313 35.80 -0.96 38.30
N PRO A 314 35.74 -2.30 38.41
CA PRO A 314 36.42 -3.20 37.47
C PRO A 314 35.79 -3.18 36.06
N GLN A 315 34.54 -2.76 35.96
CA GLN A 315 33.78 -2.60 34.72
C GLN A 315 32.64 -1.60 34.92
N HIS A 316 32.16 -1.03 33.81
CA HIS A 316 30.91 -0.27 33.75
C HIS A 316 29.96 -0.94 32.75
N THR A 317 28.69 -1.12 33.13
CA THR A 317 27.64 -1.67 32.27
C THR A 317 26.80 -0.53 31.70
N PHE A 318 26.57 -0.54 30.39
CA PHE A 318 25.72 0.44 29.70
C PHE A 318 24.56 -0.29 29.05
N ARG A 319 23.33 -0.02 29.51
CA ARG A 319 22.10 -0.55 28.93
C ARG A 319 21.27 0.58 28.35
N VAL A 320 20.93 0.46 27.07
CA VAL A 320 20.06 1.40 26.36
C VAL A 320 18.72 0.73 26.10
N ILE A 321 17.63 1.47 26.36
CA ILE A 321 16.25 1.03 26.17
C ILE A 321 15.55 2.00 25.22
N TRP A 322 14.97 1.47 24.14
CA TRP A 322 14.10 2.18 23.22
C TRP A 322 12.63 1.98 23.60
N THR A 323 11.96 3.04 24.04
CA THR A 323 10.63 2.93 24.66
C THR A 323 9.50 2.61 23.68
N ALA A 324 9.60 3.02 22.42
CA ALA A 324 8.51 2.85 21.46
C ALA A 324 8.41 1.42 20.92
N GLY A 325 9.52 0.67 20.90
CA GLY A 325 9.58 -0.71 20.41
C GLY A 325 9.89 -1.76 21.47
N ASP A 326 9.99 -1.36 22.75
CA ASP A 326 10.40 -2.21 23.88
C ASP A 326 11.68 -3.02 23.61
N VAL A 327 12.65 -2.40 22.91
CA VAL A 327 13.92 -3.03 22.56
C VAL A 327 15.03 -2.48 23.41
N GLN A 328 15.88 -3.37 23.93
CA GLN A 328 17.04 -2.99 24.73
C GLN A 328 18.32 -3.66 24.23
N LYS A 329 19.45 -2.99 24.47
CA LYS A 329 20.78 -3.54 24.20
C LYS A 329 21.75 -3.09 25.27
N GLU A 330 22.65 -3.99 25.66
CA GLU A 330 23.59 -3.77 26.75
C GLU A 330 25.02 -4.09 26.30
N CYS A 331 25.99 -3.29 26.73
CA CYS A 331 27.41 -3.55 26.55
C CYS A 331 28.18 -3.26 27.85
N VAL A 332 29.39 -3.81 27.95
CA VAL A 332 30.25 -3.66 29.12
C VAL A 332 31.58 -3.02 28.70
N LEU A 333 31.99 -1.97 29.41
CA LEU A 333 33.31 -1.35 29.29
C LEU A 333 34.19 -1.83 30.44
N LEU A 334 35.18 -2.66 30.13
CA LEU A 334 36.12 -3.18 31.13
C LEU A 334 37.19 -2.13 31.49
N LYS A 335 37.70 -2.19 32.72
CA LYS A 335 38.83 -1.38 33.17
C LYS A 335 40.04 -1.55 32.23
N GLY A 336 40.67 -0.43 31.87
CA GLY A 336 41.82 -0.39 30.96
C GLY A 336 41.51 -0.64 29.47
N ARG A 337 40.25 -0.94 29.10
CA ARG A 337 39.82 -0.93 27.70
C ARG A 337 39.36 0.47 27.29
N GLN A 338 39.66 0.84 26.04
CA GLN A 338 39.21 2.10 25.46
C GLN A 338 37.78 2.04 24.94
N GLU A 339 37.31 0.86 24.56
CA GLU A 339 36.01 0.68 23.91
C GLU A 339 35.25 -0.51 24.51
N GLY A 340 33.93 -0.40 24.49
CA GLY A 340 33.00 -1.48 24.79
C GLY A 340 31.86 -1.44 23.77
N TRP A 341 31.41 -2.59 23.27
CA TRP A 341 30.30 -2.63 22.33
C TRP A 341 29.45 -3.89 22.49
N CYS A 342 28.22 -3.78 22.05
CA CYS A 342 27.34 -4.88 21.75
C CYS A 342 26.77 -4.63 20.37
N ARG A 343 27.00 -5.57 19.46
CA ARG A 343 26.50 -5.51 18.09
C ARG A 343 25.75 -6.78 17.83
N ASP A 344 24.60 -6.69 17.17
CA ASP A 344 23.99 -7.88 16.60
C ASP A 344 25.04 -8.55 15.71
N SER A 345 25.42 -9.79 16.04
CA SER A 345 26.21 -10.63 15.14
C SER A 345 25.33 -10.87 13.94
N THR A 346 25.41 -9.96 12.98
CA THR A 346 24.59 -10.05 11.79
C THR A 346 25.29 -11.07 10.92
N THR A 347 24.86 -12.32 11.04
CA THR A 347 25.18 -13.34 10.06
C THR A 347 24.63 -12.86 8.72
N ASP A 348 25.21 -13.33 7.61
CA ASP A 348 24.66 -13.05 6.27
C ASP A 348 23.18 -13.46 6.18
N GLU A 349 22.80 -14.44 7.00
CA GLU A 349 21.46 -14.98 7.26
C GLU A 349 20.47 -14.02 7.92
N GLN A 350 20.92 -12.90 8.46
CA GLN A 350 20.07 -11.88 9.08
C GLN A 350 20.08 -10.56 8.30
N LEU A 351 21.18 -10.23 7.61
CA LEU A 351 21.29 -9.03 6.77
C LEU A 351 20.77 -9.23 5.35
N PHE A 352 21.09 -10.35 4.72
CA PHE A 352 20.91 -10.54 3.27
C PHE A 352 19.84 -11.56 2.90
N ARG A 353 19.71 -12.66 3.67
CA ARG A 353 18.60 -13.64 3.56
C ARG A 353 17.77 -13.79 4.86
N CYS A 354 16.63 -14.48 4.82
CA CYS A 354 15.98 -15.03 6.01
C CYS A 354 16.38 -16.51 6.09
N GLU A 355 16.38 -17.12 7.28
CA GLU A 355 16.50 -18.58 7.39
C GLU A 355 15.38 -19.24 6.57
N LEU A 356 15.77 -20.19 5.72
CA LEU A 356 14.86 -20.96 4.88
C LEU A 356 14.72 -22.35 5.48
N SER A 357 13.48 -22.83 5.63
CA SER A 357 13.22 -24.25 5.84
C SER A 357 13.66 -25.06 4.63
N VAL A 358 13.75 -26.39 4.82
CA VAL A 358 14.08 -27.32 3.73
C VAL A 358 13.02 -27.25 2.64
N GLU A 359 11.75 -27.17 3.04
CA GLU A 359 10.59 -27.08 2.16
C GLU A 359 10.66 -25.80 1.32
N LYS A 360 10.84 -24.64 1.96
CA LYS A 360 10.94 -23.35 1.27
C LYS A 360 12.17 -23.29 0.36
N SER A 361 13.32 -23.79 0.81
CA SER A 361 14.51 -23.85 -0.03
C SER A 361 14.29 -24.72 -1.27
N THR A 362 13.57 -25.84 -1.15
CA THR A 362 13.27 -26.73 -2.27
C THR A 362 12.35 -26.06 -3.29
N VAL A 363 11.30 -25.38 -2.82
CA VAL A 363 10.37 -24.64 -3.70
C VAL A 363 11.10 -23.52 -4.44
N LEU A 364 11.89 -22.70 -3.74
CA LEU A 364 12.62 -21.59 -4.37
C LEU A 364 13.68 -22.07 -5.37
N GLN A 365 14.35 -23.20 -5.10
CA GLN A 365 15.29 -23.80 -6.06
C GLN A 365 14.54 -24.31 -7.30
N SER A 366 13.39 -24.97 -7.11
CA SER A 366 12.54 -25.40 -8.22
C SER A 366 12.08 -24.22 -9.08
N GLU A 367 11.64 -23.12 -8.46
CA GLU A 367 11.28 -21.89 -9.18
C GLU A 367 12.47 -21.28 -9.93
N LEU A 368 13.67 -21.32 -9.36
CA LEU A 368 14.89 -20.81 -10.00
C LEU A 368 15.20 -21.58 -11.28
N GLU A 369 15.14 -22.91 -11.25
CA GLU A 369 15.36 -23.74 -12.44
C GLU A 369 14.27 -23.48 -13.49
N SER A 370 12.99 -23.44 -13.10
CA SER A 370 11.91 -23.13 -14.05
C SER A 370 12.04 -21.73 -14.66
N CYS A 371 12.50 -20.74 -13.90
CA CYS A 371 12.77 -19.41 -14.45
C CYS A 371 13.94 -19.43 -15.44
N LYS A 372 14.99 -20.22 -15.20
CA LYS A 372 16.09 -20.39 -16.16
C LYS A 372 15.61 -21.03 -17.46
N GLU A 373 14.75 -22.05 -17.38
CA GLU A 373 14.12 -22.65 -18.57
C GLU A 373 13.27 -21.61 -19.34
N LEU A 374 12.48 -20.79 -18.63
CA LEU A 374 11.70 -19.72 -19.25
C LEU A 374 12.60 -18.65 -19.88
N GLN A 375 13.75 -18.34 -19.29
CA GLN A 375 14.72 -17.43 -19.89
C GLN A 375 15.27 -17.97 -21.22
N GLU A 376 15.46 -19.28 -21.37
CA GLU A 376 15.88 -19.87 -22.65
C GLU A 376 14.81 -19.66 -23.74
N LEU A 377 13.53 -19.71 -23.37
CA LEU A 377 12.40 -19.46 -24.27
C LEU A 377 12.19 -17.97 -24.56
N GLU A 378 12.34 -17.11 -23.55
CA GLU A 378 12.18 -15.65 -23.63
C GLU A 378 13.42 -14.89 -23.11
N PRO A 379 14.53 -14.83 -23.87
CA PRO A 379 15.80 -14.27 -23.39
C PRO A 379 15.75 -12.80 -22.97
N GLU A 380 14.80 -12.04 -23.52
CA GLU A 380 14.63 -10.61 -23.25
C GLU A 380 13.61 -10.31 -22.13
N ASN A 381 13.02 -11.34 -21.51
CA ASN A 381 12.03 -11.13 -20.45
C ASN A 381 12.70 -10.57 -19.19
N LYS A 382 12.63 -9.25 -19.05
CA LYS A 382 13.22 -8.47 -17.95
C LYS A 382 12.68 -8.85 -16.58
N TRP A 383 11.48 -9.43 -16.51
CA TRP A 383 10.86 -9.83 -15.24
C TRP A 383 11.44 -11.17 -14.80
N CYS A 384 11.48 -12.16 -15.70
CA CYS A 384 12.14 -13.44 -15.48
C CYS A 384 13.60 -13.26 -15.03
N LEU A 385 14.39 -12.46 -15.77
CA LEU A 385 15.78 -12.14 -15.43
C LEU A 385 15.93 -11.52 -14.02
N LEU A 386 15.03 -10.61 -13.64
CA LEU A 386 15.03 -10.00 -12.31
C LEU A 386 14.66 -11.03 -11.24
N THR A 387 13.67 -11.89 -11.50
CA THR A 387 13.23 -12.92 -10.56
C THR A 387 14.32 -13.94 -10.31
N ILE A 388 15.09 -14.36 -11.34
CA ILE A 388 16.26 -15.24 -11.19
C ILE A 388 17.27 -14.64 -10.19
N ILE A 389 17.58 -13.34 -10.33
CA ILE A 389 18.46 -12.62 -9.39
C ILE A 389 17.91 -12.63 -7.96
N LEU A 390 16.60 -12.39 -7.80
CA LEU A 390 15.96 -12.35 -6.49
C LEU A 390 15.92 -13.73 -5.82
N LEU A 391 15.68 -14.79 -6.59
CA LEU A 391 15.70 -16.17 -6.12
C LEU A 391 17.11 -16.59 -5.70
N MET A 392 18.13 -16.32 -6.52
CA MET A 392 19.53 -16.56 -6.16
C MET A 392 19.93 -15.84 -4.87
N ARG A 393 19.49 -14.58 -4.70
CA ARG A 393 19.71 -13.83 -3.46
C ARG A 393 18.98 -14.44 -2.26
N ALA A 394 17.76 -14.95 -2.46
CA ALA A 394 16.97 -15.55 -1.40
C ALA A 394 17.57 -16.88 -0.93
N LEU A 395 18.03 -17.72 -1.87
CA LEU A 395 18.64 -19.02 -1.63
C LEU A 395 20.05 -18.89 -1.03
N ASP A 396 21.00 -18.38 -1.80
CA ASP A 396 22.39 -18.26 -1.39
C ASP A 396 23.14 -17.18 -2.19
N PRO A 397 23.23 -15.94 -1.67
CA PRO A 397 23.85 -14.84 -2.41
C PRO A 397 25.36 -15.01 -2.60
N LEU A 398 26.05 -15.78 -1.75
CA LEU A 398 27.49 -15.99 -1.85
C LEU A 398 27.81 -17.06 -2.89
N LEU A 399 27.06 -18.16 -2.89
CA LEU A 399 27.18 -19.21 -3.90
C LEU A 399 26.90 -18.66 -5.31
N TYR A 400 25.84 -17.87 -5.44
CA TYR A 400 25.39 -17.33 -6.71
C TYR A 400 25.98 -15.96 -7.08
N GLU A 401 27.02 -15.48 -6.39
CA GLU A 401 27.57 -14.13 -6.58
C GLU A 401 27.95 -13.85 -8.06
N LYS A 402 28.75 -14.75 -8.65
CA LYS A 402 29.23 -14.61 -10.03
C LYS A 402 28.09 -14.64 -11.04
N GLU A 403 27.15 -15.57 -10.86
CA GLU A 403 26.00 -15.74 -11.74
C GLU A 403 25.07 -14.53 -11.64
N THR A 404 24.79 -14.06 -10.42
CA THR A 404 24.02 -12.83 -10.16
C THR A 404 24.59 -11.63 -10.91
N LEU A 405 25.91 -11.43 -10.88
CA LEU A 405 26.55 -10.33 -11.61
C LEU A 405 26.36 -10.45 -13.13
N GLN A 406 26.41 -11.67 -13.69
CA GLN A 406 26.15 -11.92 -15.11
C GLN A 406 24.70 -11.59 -15.47
N TYR A 407 23.74 -12.06 -14.68
CA TYR A 407 22.33 -11.76 -14.88
C TYR A 407 22.01 -10.26 -14.81
N PHE A 408 22.66 -9.50 -13.91
CA PHE A 408 22.53 -8.05 -13.87
C PHE A 408 23.03 -7.38 -15.17
N GLN A 409 24.12 -7.88 -15.75
CA GLN A 409 24.64 -7.37 -17.02
C GLN A 409 23.65 -7.63 -18.16
N THR A 410 23.09 -8.84 -18.24
CA THR A 410 22.05 -9.21 -19.21
C THR A 410 20.79 -8.36 -19.06
N LEU A 411 20.29 -8.20 -17.82
CA LEU A 411 19.13 -7.36 -17.54
C LEU A 411 19.37 -5.88 -17.87
N LYS A 412 20.58 -5.38 -17.65
CA LYS A 412 20.94 -4.01 -18.02
C LYS A 412 20.93 -3.82 -19.54
N ALA A 413 21.40 -4.83 -20.30
CA ALA A 413 21.38 -4.79 -21.75
C ALA A 413 19.94 -4.83 -22.31
N SER A 414 19.04 -5.63 -21.72
CA SER A 414 17.65 -5.77 -22.20
C SER A 414 16.76 -4.55 -21.92
N ARG A 415 17.13 -3.67 -20.98
CA ARG A 415 16.33 -2.48 -20.60
C ARG A 415 16.55 -1.22 -21.46
N GLY A 416 17.50 -1.25 -22.39
CA GLY A 416 17.84 -0.09 -23.24
C GLY A 416 18.50 1.08 -22.46
N PRO A 417 19.02 2.10 -23.17
CA PRO A 417 19.92 3.13 -22.61
C PRO A 417 19.27 4.18 -21.66
N HIS A 418 18.03 3.99 -21.22
CA HIS A 418 17.32 4.97 -20.36
C HIS A 418 16.90 4.43 -18.98
N ALA A 419 17.36 3.24 -18.58
CA ALA A 419 17.04 2.69 -17.27
C ALA A 419 18.01 3.16 -16.17
N GLY A 420 17.87 4.43 -15.77
CA GLY A 420 18.24 4.83 -14.41
C GLY A 420 17.45 3.98 -13.41
N SER A 421 18.14 3.47 -12.38
CA SER A 421 17.62 2.55 -11.37
C SER A 421 16.22 2.94 -10.86
N VAL A 422 15.25 2.02 -10.99
CA VAL A 422 14.10 2.01 -10.08
C VAL A 422 14.60 1.39 -8.78
N SER A 423 15.32 2.20 -8.01
CA SER A 423 15.57 2.00 -6.59
C SER A 423 14.41 2.63 -5.83
N GLY A 424 13.60 1.78 -5.21
CA GLY A 424 12.47 2.08 -4.36
C GLY A 424 11.97 0.77 -3.78
#